data_AF-A0A7X7J2B6-F1
#
_entry.id   AF-A0A7X7J2B6-F1
#
_cell.length_a   1.000
_cell.length_b   1.000
_cell.length_c   1.000
_cell.angle_alpha   90.00
_cell.angle_beta   90.00
_cell.angle_gamma   90.00
#
_symmetry.space_group_name_H-M   'P 1'
#
loop_
_entity.id
_entity.type
_entity.pdbx_description
1 polymer ?
#
loop_
_entity_poly.entity_id
_entity_poly.type
_entity_poly.pdbx_seq_one_letter_code
_entity_poly.pdbx_strand_id
1 'polypeptide(L)'
;MKNAFTSSVLAAGLLSNVTLAAHVDIRAYVQNGAITVGSSELVGSTVMPLSDDQRVFGAEFGEDDPAQPFMTEEPGFLSEDGAFPGGSGQWLGFNARAGAAFWNGAGFVGVPASESLQITVGSQSVNVANGPAGGFNFAQIGVGGGLHQHMTFELLGADGNPIPGDGIEPSLGVYLLELELTTTMGNVASSAPMWVVFNNGDSEENHEAAVAWAERNLVPEPTSVLLLAAGTMLRRRRRPR
;
A
#
# COMPACT_ATOMS: atom_id res chain seq x y z
N MET A 1 -31.42 4.74 -50.12
CA MET A 1 -31.23 5.69 -48.99
C MET A 1 -30.98 4.87 -47.74
N LYS A 2 -29.91 5.23 -47.05
CA LYS A 2 -29.34 4.59 -45.85
C LYS A 2 -30.30 4.76 -44.66
N ASN A 3 -30.27 3.83 -43.69
CA ASN A 3 -30.41 4.05 -42.22
C ASN A 3 -30.42 2.66 -41.56
N ALA A 4 -29.29 2.19 -41.03
CA ALA A 4 -28.67 2.50 -39.73
C ALA A 4 -29.08 1.45 -38.68
N PHE A 5 -28.22 0.43 -38.54
CA PHE A 5 -28.20 -0.50 -37.40
C PHE A 5 -27.71 0.27 -36.18
N THR A 6 -28.55 0.41 -35.15
CA THR A 6 -28.15 0.83 -33.82
C THR A 6 -27.89 -0.42 -32.98
N SER A 7 -26.61 -0.78 -32.81
CA SER A 7 -26.18 -1.72 -31.77
C SER A 7 -26.00 -0.96 -30.47
N SER A 8 -26.88 -1.20 -29.50
CA SER A 8 -26.68 -0.80 -28.12
C SER A 8 -25.71 -1.77 -27.45
N VAL A 9 -24.51 -1.29 -27.13
CA VAL A 9 -23.59 -2.00 -26.22
C VAL A 9 -24.02 -1.64 -24.80
N LEU A 10 -24.57 -2.62 -24.08
CA LEU A 10 -24.84 -2.51 -22.65
C LEU A 10 -23.54 -2.84 -21.91
N ALA A 11 -22.81 -1.83 -21.46
CA ALA A 11 -21.70 -2.02 -20.53
C ALA A 11 -22.29 -2.23 -19.13
N ALA A 12 -22.31 -3.48 -18.67
CA ALA A 12 -22.60 -3.80 -17.28
C ALA A 12 -21.37 -3.47 -16.45
N GLY A 13 -21.35 -2.29 -15.84
CA GLY A 13 -20.39 -1.96 -14.79
C GLY A 13 -20.71 -2.82 -13.57
N LEU A 14 -19.83 -3.74 -13.22
CA LEU A 14 -19.83 -4.39 -11.92
C LEU A 14 -19.48 -3.31 -10.89
N LEU A 15 -20.50 -2.80 -10.20
CA LEU A 15 -20.31 -2.06 -8.96
C LEU A 15 -19.97 -3.10 -7.89
N SER A 16 -18.68 -3.27 -7.64
CA SER A 16 -18.22 -3.91 -6.41
C SER A 16 -18.67 -3.01 -5.27
N ASN A 17 -19.63 -3.48 -4.46
CA ASN A 17 -19.89 -2.88 -3.16
C ASN A 17 -18.64 -3.13 -2.33
N VAL A 18 -17.75 -2.14 -2.24
CA VAL A 18 -16.68 -2.13 -1.24
C VAL A 18 -17.40 -1.89 0.08
N THR A 19 -17.74 -2.98 0.76
CA THR A 19 -18.12 -2.93 2.16
C THR A 19 -16.89 -2.49 2.94
N LEU A 20 -17.06 -1.43 3.74
CA LEU A 20 -16.17 -0.95 4.82
C LEU A 20 -15.05 -1.95 5.09
N ALA A 21 -13.82 -1.61 4.71
CA ALA A 21 -12.70 -2.40 5.17
C ALA A 21 -12.68 -2.27 6.69
N ALA A 22 -12.96 -3.36 7.42
CA ALA A 22 -12.33 -3.51 8.72
C ALA A 22 -10.84 -3.19 8.53
N HIS A 23 -10.23 -2.45 9.45
CA HIS A 23 -8.80 -2.14 9.37
C HIS A 23 -8.06 -3.49 9.35
N VAL A 24 -7.57 -3.84 8.16
CA VAL A 24 -6.87 -5.10 7.90
C VAL A 24 -5.39 -4.82 7.89
N ASP A 25 -4.64 -5.73 8.49
CA ASP A 25 -3.20 -5.62 8.54
C ASP A 25 -2.57 -6.08 7.22
N ILE A 26 -1.37 -5.55 6.95
CA ILE A 26 -0.53 -5.97 5.85
C ILE A 26 0.03 -7.36 6.20
N ARG A 27 -0.37 -8.35 5.41
CA ARG A 27 0.19 -9.71 5.48
C ARG A 27 1.35 -9.83 4.52
N ALA A 28 2.55 -10.00 5.08
CA ALA A 28 3.75 -10.34 4.30
C ALA A 28 4.05 -11.84 4.40
N TYR A 29 4.35 -12.51 3.30
CA TYR A 29 4.69 -13.94 3.32
C TYR A 29 5.60 -14.32 2.16
N VAL A 30 6.36 -15.41 2.28
CA VAL A 30 7.26 -15.88 1.22
C VAL A 30 6.53 -16.84 0.30
N GLN A 31 6.47 -16.49 -0.98
CA GLN A 31 5.94 -17.35 -2.02
C GLN A 31 6.84 -17.27 -3.26
N ASN A 32 7.17 -18.43 -3.84
CA ASN A 32 7.99 -18.53 -5.06
C ASN A 32 9.35 -17.78 -4.98
N GLY A 33 9.95 -17.70 -3.79
CA GLY A 33 11.24 -17.04 -3.58
C GLY A 33 11.18 -15.51 -3.51
N ALA A 34 10.01 -14.92 -3.30
CA ALA A 34 9.83 -13.49 -3.08
C ALA A 34 8.87 -13.23 -1.92
N ILE A 35 8.96 -12.04 -1.32
CA ILE A 35 7.90 -11.55 -0.43
C ILE A 35 6.67 -11.24 -1.27
N THR A 36 5.53 -11.78 -0.86
CA THR A 36 4.20 -11.47 -1.37
C THR A 36 3.44 -10.71 -0.29
N VAL A 37 2.55 -9.82 -0.74
CA VAL A 37 1.74 -8.95 0.10
C VAL A 37 0.28 -9.29 -0.13
N GLY A 38 -0.44 -9.49 0.96
CA GLY A 38 -1.89 -9.63 1.02
C GLY A 38 -2.41 -9.00 2.30
N SER A 39 -3.56 -9.43 2.79
CA SER A 39 -4.15 -8.93 4.03
C SER A 39 -4.44 -10.03 5.03
N SER A 40 -4.45 -9.67 6.31
CA SER A 40 -4.83 -10.55 7.42
C SER A 40 -5.54 -9.75 8.51
N GLU A 41 -6.13 -10.48 9.45
CA GLU A 41 -6.66 -9.92 10.70
C GLU A 41 -6.28 -10.82 11.88
N LEU A 42 -6.35 -10.27 13.09
CA LEU A 42 -6.18 -11.03 14.32
C LEU A 42 -7.56 -11.41 14.90
N VAL A 43 -7.95 -12.68 14.75
CA VAL A 43 -9.17 -13.21 15.40
C VAL A 43 -8.78 -13.86 16.72
N GLY A 44 -8.95 -13.11 17.81
CA GLY A 44 -8.51 -13.51 19.15
C GLY A 44 -6.99 -13.54 19.24
N SER A 45 -6.40 -14.74 19.15
CA SER A 45 -4.93 -14.93 19.12
C SER A 45 -4.45 -15.62 17.84
N THR A 46 -5.33 -15.75 16.84
CA THR A 46 -5.04 -16.44 15.59
C THR A 46 -4.98 -15.41 14.47
N VAL A 47 -3.85 -15.36 13.77
CA VAL A 47 -3.75 -14.59 12.53
C VAL A 47 -4.52 -15.32 11.44
N MET A 48 -5.48 -14.63 10.84
CA MET A 48 -6.32 -15.15 9.77
C MET A 48 -6.00 -14.41 8.46
N PRO A 49 -5.39 -15.07 7.47
CA PRO A 49 -5.26 -14.51 6.13
C PRO A 49 -6.63 -14.22 5.50
N LEU A 50 -6.78 -13.05 4.92
CA LEU A 50 -8.01 -12.57 4.27
C LEU A 50 -7.87 -12.50 2.75
N SER A 51 -6.73 -12.03 2.26
CA SER A 51 -6.38 -11.99 0.83
C SER A 51 -4.90 -12.31 0.60
N ASP A 52 -4.60 -12.84 -0.58
CA ASP A 52 -3.24 -13.11 -1.08
C ASP A 52 -2.75 -12.03 -2.08
N ASP A 53 -3.60 -11.08 -2.48
CA ASP A 53 -3.29 -10.12 -3.57
C ASP A 53 -3.63 -8.65 -3.26
N GLN A 54 -4.07 -8.34 -2.04
CA GLN A 54 -4.30 -6.97 -1.61
C GLN A 54 -2.97 -6.21 -1.47
N ARG A 55 -2.87 -5.07 -2.16
CA ARG A 55 -1.67 -4.21 -2.15
C ARG A 55 -1.97 -2.74 -1.87
N VAL A 56 -3.23 -2.38 -1.69
CA VAL A 56 -3.65 -1.03 -1.29
C VAL A 56 -4.38 -1.17 0.04
N PHE A 57 -4.00 -0.33 1.00
CA PHE A 57 -4.53 -0.33 2.36
C PHE A 57 -4.96 1.08 2.72
N GLY A 58 -6.14 1.24 3.32
CA GLY A 58 -6.60 2.51 3.89
C GLY A 58 -6.17 2.63 5.35
N ALA A 59 -5.91 3.86 5.79
CA ALA A 59 -5.65 4.17 7.20
C ALA A 59 -6.14 5.60 7.53
N GLU A 60 -6.42 5.85 8.80
CA GLU A 60 -6.97 7.11 9.31
C GLU A 60 -6.00 7.71 10.33
N PHE A 61 -5.54 8.95 10.10
CA PHE A 61 -4.75 9.65 11.11
C PHE A 61 -5.63 10.07 12.28
N GLY A 62 -5.12 9.90 13.50
CA GLY A 62 -5.79 10.31 14.73
C GLY A 62 -6.88 9.38 15.24
N GLU A 63 -7.16 8.27 14.54
CA GLU A 63 -8.14 7.29 15.00
C GLU A 63 -7.69 6.58 16.29
N ASP A 64 -6.41 6.20 16.35
CA ASP A 64 -5.82 5.49 17.50
C ASP A 64 -5.77 6.35 18.77
N ASP A 65 -5.43 7.63 18.62
CA ASP A 65 -5.38 8.62 19.70
C ASP A 65 -5.81 10.01 19.20
N PRO A 66 -7.00 10.50 19.60
CA PRO A 66 -7.47 11.84 19.24
C PRO A 66 -6.57 13.00 19.71
N ALA A 67 -5.66 12.75 20.67
CA ALA A 67 -4.66 13.74 21.09
C ALA A 67 -3.43 13.79 20.15
N GLN A 68 -3.30 12.83 19.23
CA GLN A 68 -2.27 12.74 18.20
C GLN A 68 -2.93 12.63 16.80
N PRO A 69 -3.65 13.67 16.34
CA PRO A 69 -4.47 13.66 15.13
C PRO A 69 -3.69 13.49 13.82
N PHE A 70 -2.37 13.58 13.85
CA PHE A 70 -1.50 13.42 12.68
C PHE A 70 -0.67 12.12 12.76
N MET A 71 -1.09 11.18 13.61
CA MET A 71 -0.40 9.91 13.84
C MET A 71 -1.36 8.72 13.68
N THR A 72 -0.87 7.62 13.14
CA THR A 72 -1.53 6.31 13.20
C THR A 72 -0.50 5.19 13.28
N GLU A 73 -0.90 4.06 13.86
CA GLU A 73 -0.14 2.82 13.85
C GLU A 73 -0.69 1.79 12.86
N GLU A 74 -1.62 2.22 11.99
CA GLU A 74 -2.32 1.40 11.02
C GLU A 74 -1.90 1.69 9.55
N PRO A 75 -1.96 0.68 8.66
CA PRO A 75 -2.15 -0.72 8.98
C PRO A 75 -0.93 -1.31 9.70
N GLY A 76 -1.16 -2.26 10.60
CA GLY A 76 -0.13 -3.10 11.15
C GLY A 76 0.46 -4.07 10.12
N PHE A 77 1.51 -4.78 10.55
CA PHE A 77 2.05 -5.93 9.84
C PHE A 77 1.74 -7.19 10.63
N LEU A 78 1.01 -8.10 10.01
CA LEU A 78 0.53 -9.30 10.66
C LEU A 78 0.63 -10.50 9.72
N SER A 79 1.48 -11.45 10.08
CA SER A 79 1.65 -12.70 9.32
C SER A 79 1.53 -13.90 10.23
N GLU A 80 0.82 -14.91 9.73
CA GLU A 80 0.61 -16.17 10.40
C GLU A 80 1.90 -17.00 10.50
N ASP A 81 1.90 -17.97 11.42
CA ASP A 81 2.95 -18.98 11.46
C ASP A 81 3.04 -19.73 10.12
N GLY A 82 4.26 -19.91 9.64
CA GLY A 82 4.54 -20.47 8.32
C GLY A 82 4.62 -19.44 7.19
N ALA A 83 4.29 -18.16 7.42
CA ALA A 83 4.41 -17.12 6.40
C ALA A 83 5.86 -16.92 5.92
N PHE A 84 6.85 -17.05 6.81
CA PHE A 84 8.28 -17.01 6.49
C PHE A 84 8.99 -18.32 6.87
N PRO A 85 8.87 -19.40 6.07
CA PRO A 85 9.48 -20.68 6.36
C PRO A 85 11.00 -20.58 6.50
N GLY A 86 11.54 -21.02 7.65
CA GLY A 86 12.97 -20.93 7.95
C GLY A 86 13.49 -19.50 8.18
N GLY A 87 12.60 -18.52 8.30
CA GLY A 87 12.92 -17.11 8.52
C GLY A 87 13.20 -16.74 9.97
N SER A 88 13.03 -17.65 10.93
CA SER A 88 13.20 -17.37 12.37
C SER A 88 14.50 -16.61 12.66
N GLY A 89 14.38 -15.46 13.31
CA GLY A 89 15.49 -14.59 13.68
C GLY A 89 16.02 -13.67 12.57
N GLN A 90 15.55 -13.84 11.33
CA GLN A 90 15.76 -12.90 10.23
C GLN A 90 14.83 -11.68 10.40
N TRP A 91 15.10 -10.63 9.64
CA TRP A 91 14.37 -9.38 9.73
C TRP A 91 13.53 -9.12 8.49
N LEU A 92 12.37 -8.51 8.70
CA LEU A 92 11.59 -7.81 7.70
C LEU A 92 11.93 -6.32 7.78
N GLY A 93 12.10 -5.70 6.61
CA GLY A 93 12.38 -4.29 6.45
C GLY A 93 11.55 -3.70 5.32
N PHE A 94 11.70 -2.41 5.08
CA PHE A 94 11.03 -1.74 3.96
C PHE A 94 11.92 -0.71 3.28
N ASN A 95 11.51 -0.25 2.10
CA ASN A 95 11.96 0.99 1.49
C ASN A 95 10.75 1.78 0.98
N ALA A 96 10.81 3.11 1.06
CA ALA A 96 9.87 3.97 0.37
C ALA A 96 10.32 4.14 -1.09
N ARG A 97 9.49 3.70 -2.02
CA ARG A 97 9.82 3.62 -3.46
C ARG A 97 9.61 4.94 -4.20
N ALA A 98 8.83 5.83 -3.61
CA ALA A 98 8.55 7.17 -4.07
C ALA A 98 8.48 8.13 -2.87
N GLY A 99 8.36 9.42 -3.15
CA GLY A 99 7.97 10.39 -2.14
C GLY A 99 6.51 10.23 -1.71
N ALA A 100 6.14 10.87 -0.61
CA ALA A 100 4.74 10.99 -0.23
C ALA A 100 3.97 11.74 -1.33
N ALA A 101 2.71 11.37 -1.52
CA ALA A 101 1.84 12.00 -2.50
C ALA A 101 0.48 12.38 -1.89
N PHE A 102 -0.22 13.30 -2.53
CA PHE A 102 -1.48 13.88 -2.07
C PHE A 102 -2.56 13.76 -3.14
N TRP A 103 -3.77 13.39 -2.73
CA TRP A 103 -4.91 13.20 -3.61
C TRP A 103 -5.53 14.53 -4.01
N ASN A 104 -5.72 14.75 -5.31
CA ASN A 104 -6.35 15.98 -5.83
C ASN A 104 -7.75 15.76 -6.44
N GLY A 105 -8.37 14.61 -6.19
CA GLY A 105 -9.67 14.22 -6.79
C GLY A 105 -9.57 13.52 -8.15
N ALA A 106 -8.39 13.51 -8.80
CA ALA A 106 -8.18 12.84 -10.09
C ALA A 106 -6.97 11.91 -10.13
N GLY A 107 -6.04 12.07 -9.18
CA GLY A 107 -4.81 11.31 -9.06
C GLY A 107 -3.99 11.77 -7.85
N PHE A 108 -2.93 11.02 -7.54
CA PHE A 108 -1.94 11.43 -6.55
C PHE A 108 -0.87 12.33 -7.20
N VAL A 109 -0.61 13.47 -6.56
CA VAL A 109 0.38 14.49 -6.96
C VAL A 109 1.36 14.74 -5.81
N GLY A 110 2.36 15.60 -6.00
CA GLY A 110 3.26 15.97 -4.90
C GLY A 110 2.50 16.61 -3.73
N VAL A 111 2.93 16.29 -2.51
CA VAL A 111 2.32 16.82 -1.27
C VAL A 111 2.33 18.35 -1.22
N PRO A 112 1.28 18.97 -0.65
CA PRO A 112 1.24 20.41 -0.44
C PRO A 112 2.28 20.83 0.60
N ALA A 113 2.61 22.13 0.59
CA ALA A 113 3.39 22.79 1.63
C ALA A 113 4.73 22.15 2.05
N SER A 114 5.33 21.27 1.23
CA SER A 114 6.55 20.51 1.59
C SER A 114 6.40 19.62 2.84
N GLU A 115 5.18 19.14 3.09
CA GLU A 115 4.89 18.14 4.13
C GLU A 115 5.62 16.82 3.88
N SER A 116 5.64 15.94 4.88
CA SER A 116 6.29 14.63 4.76
C SER A 116 5.71 13.60 5.72
N LEU A 117 5.90 12.32 5.42
CA LEU A 117 5.53 11.22 6.31
C LEU A 117 6.78 10.70 7.03
N GLN A 118 6.77 10.74 8.35
CA GLN A 118 7.76 10.06 9.18
C GLN A 118 7.26 8.66 9.54
N ILE A 119 8.15 7.68 9.40
CA ILE A 119 7.88 6.28 9.77
C ILE A 119 8.86 5.90 10.87
N THR A 120 8.34 5.41 12.00
CA THR A 120 9.13 5.18 13.21
C THR A 120 8.85 3.80 13.81
N VAL A 121 9.92 3.12 14.27
CA VAL A 121 9.85 1.98 15.20
C VAL A 121 10.96 2.12 16.22
N GLY A 122 10.58 2.26 17.49
CA GLY A 122 11.55 2.47 18.58
C GLY A 122 12.40 3.71 18.33
N SER A 123 13.72 3.55 18.19
CA SER A 123 14.66 4.64 17.93
C SER A 123 15.01 4.83 16.45
N GLN A 124 14.42 4.05 15.55
CA GLN A 124 14.66 4.13 14.12
C GLN A 124 13.57 4.96 13.47
N SER A 125 13.95 5.90 12.62
CA SER A 125 13.00 6.67 11.83
C SER A 125 13.52 6.95 10.43
N VAL A 126 12.58 7.14 9.50
CA VAL A 126 12.85 7.65 8.15
C VAL A 126 11.80 8.69 7.82
N ASN A 127 12.23 9.77 7.15
CA ASN A 127 11.33 10.78 6.63
C ASN A 127 11.14 10.62 5.12
N VAL A 128 9.90 10.51 4.67
CA VAL A 128 9.51 10.35 3.27
C VAL A 128 8.87 11.64 2.79
N ALA A 129 9.67 12.45 2.08
CA ALA A 129 9.25 13.73 1.50
C ALA A 129 9.06 13.61 -0.02
N ASN A 130 9.87 14.30 -0.83
CA ASN A 130 9.67 14.43 -2.28
C ASN A 130 10.26 13.30 -3.16
N GLY A 131 10.76 12.22 -2.58
CA GLY A 131 11.38 11.14 -3.36
C GLY A 131 11.58 9.85 -2.56
N PRO A 132 12.14 8.82 -3.22
CA PRO A 132 12.40 7.54 -2.58
C PRO A 132 13.31 7.70 -1.36
N ALA A 133 13.06 6.92 -0.32
CA ALA A 133 13.85 6.91 0.90
C ALA A 133 14.19 5.46 1.30
N GLY A 134 15.45 5.23 1.66
CA GLY A 134 15.86 3.94 2.22
C GLY A 134 15.24 3.77 3.60
N GLY A 135 14.54 2.66 3.82
CA GLY A 135 13.92 2.37 5.11
C GLY A 135 14.87 1.62 6.04
N PHE A 136 14.29 0.84 6.94
CA PHE A 136 15.02 0.05 7.92
C PHE A 136 14.33 -1.28 8.20
N ASN A 137 15.03 -2.18 8.90
CA ASN A 137 14.46 -3.41 9.43
C ASN A 137 13.57 -3.08 10.64
N PHE A 138 12.31 -3.48 10.61
CA PHE A 138 11.32 -3.06 11.61
C PHE A 138 10.72 -4.23 12.41
N ALA A 139 10.77 -5.47 11.89
CA ALA A 139 10.24 -6.64 12.58
C ALA A 139 11.19 -7.83 12.50
N GLN A 140 11.42 -8.51 13.62
CA GLN A 140 12.11 -9.80 13.63
C GLN A 140 11.09 -10.92 13.41
N ILE A 141 11.37 -11.82 12.47
CA ILE A 141 10.52 -12.96 12.16
C ILE A 141 10.56 -13.96 13.32
N GLY A 142 9.39 -14.31 13.84
CA GLY A 142 9.22 -15.21 14.98
C GLY A 142 9.64 -16.65 14.69
N VAL A 143 9.70 -17.47 15.74
CA VAL A 143 10.14 -18.88 15.64
C VAL A 143 9.22 -19.70 14.72
N GLY A 144 7.92 -19.41 14.73
CA GLY A 144 6.94 -20.03 13.83
C GLY A 144 6.95 -19.46 12.41
N GLY A 145 7.73 -18.42 12.13
CA GLY A 145 7.72 -17.71 10.84
C GLY A 145 6.63 -16.65 10.71
N GLY A 146 5.84 -16.39 11.76
CA GLY A 146 4.89 -15.27 11.83
C GLY A 146 5.52 -13.98 12.34
N LEU A 147 4.73 -12.90 12.30
CA LEU A 147 5.07 -11.57 12.82
C LEU A 147 3.81 -10.81 13.25
N HIS A 148 3.96 -9.93 14.22
CA HIS A 148 2.96 -8.92 14.59
C HIS A 148 3.74 -7.67 15.00
N GLN A 149 3.71 -6.63 14.17
CA GLN A 149 4.44 -5.40 14.39
C GLN A 149 3.69 -4.22 13.80
N HIS A 150 3.53 -3.16 14.58
CA HIS A 150 3.03 -1.88 14.08
C HIS A 150 4.18 -0.90 13.90
N MET A 151 4.10 -0.08 12.86
CA MET A 151 4.97 1.08 12.67
C MET A 151 4.16 2.33 12.97
N THR A 152 4.77 3.32 13.59
CA THR A 152 4.13 4.62 13.75
C THR A 152 4.32 5.42 12.46
N PHE A 153 3.23 5.90 11.88
CA PHE A 153 3.21 6.85 10.79
C PHE A 153 2.80 8.22 11.32
N GLU A 154 3.63 9.23 11.11
CA GLU A 154 3.35 10.61 11.52
C GLU A 154 3.37 11.52 10.29
N LEU A 155 2.29 12.27 10.08
CA LEU A 155 2.21 13.29 9.07
C LEU A 155 2.79 14.60 9.62
N LEU A 156 3.90 15.03 9.04
CA LEU A 156 4.63 16.21 9.47
C LEU A 156 4.20 17.42 8.65
N GLY A 157 3.93 18.52 9.34
CA GLY A 157 3.72 19.82 8.74
C GLY A 157 4.96 20.36 8.03
N ALA A 158 4.81 21.53 7.38
CA ALA A 158 5.89 22.18 6.63
C ALA A 158 7.11 22.57 7.50
N ASP A 159 6.89 22.67 8.81
CA ASP A 159 7.92 22.95 9.83
C ASP A 159 8.54 21.66 10.42
N GLY A 160 8.09 20.49 9.97
CA GLY A 160 8.68 19.20 10.29
C GLY A 160 8.24 18.59 11.61
N ASN A 161 7.09 19.00 12.17
CA ASN A 161 6.54 18.36 13.38
C ASN A 161 5.06 17.96 13.22
N PRO A 162 4.57 16.94 13.97
CA PRO A 162 3.18 16.51 13.95
C PRO A 162 2.40 17.02 15.18
N ILE A 163 2.81 18.12 15.83
CA ILE A 163 2.22 18.54 17.11
C ILE A 163 1.00 19.45 16.86
N PRO A 164 -0.20 19.07 17.32
CA PRO A 164 -1.40 19.88 17.13
C PRO A 164 -1.28 21.23 17.83
N GLY A 165 -1.65 22.30 17.14
CA GLY A 165 -1.58 23.66 17.69
C GLY A 165 -0.16 24.20 17.93
N ASP A 166 0.89 23.48 17.53
CA ASP A 166 2.28 23.96 17.53
C ASP A 166 2.79 24.04 16.10
N GLY A 167 2.94 25.27 15.60
CA GLY A 167 3.51 25.52 14.28
C GLY A 167 2.53 25.35 13.12
N ILE A 168 2.97 24.69 12.04
CA ILE A 168 2.24 24.56 10.78
C ILE A 168 1.66 23.15 10.70
N GLU A 169 0.35 23.02 10.86
CA GLU A 169 -0.33 21.72 10.73
C GLU A 169 -0.30 21.20 9.29
N PRO A 170 -0.23 19.87 9.09
CA PRO A 170 -0.42 19.28 7.77
C PRO A 170 -1.79 19.63 7.18
N SER A 171 -1.84 19.71 5.86
CA SER A 171 -3.07 19.96 5.12
C SER A 171 -4.10 18.85 5.34
N LEU A 172 -5.37 19.21 5.48
CA LEU A 172 -6.44 18.22 5.43
C LEU A 172 -6.50 17.59 4.04
N GLY A 173 -6.71 16.27 3.97
CA GLY A 173 -6.80 15.54 2.71
C GLY A 173 -6.30 14.11 2.79
N VAL A 174 -6.14 13.50 1.62
CA VAL A 174 -5.74 12.09 1.50
C VAL A 174 -4.32 11.98 0.97
N TYR A 175 -3.49 11.20 1.64
CA TYR A 175 -2.08 11.00 1.36
C TYR A 175 -1.82 9.56 0.89
N LEU A 176 -0.71 9.35 0.17
CA LEU A 176 -0.28 8.06 -0.32
C LEU A 176 1.20 7.84 0.00
N LEU A 177 1.50 6.63 0.49
CA LEU A 177 2.84 6.11 0.69
C LEU A 177 3.04 4.86 -0.15
N GLU A 178 4.10 4.79 -0.95
CA GLU A 178 4.49 3.60 -1.71
C GLU A 178 5.68 2.89 -1.05
N LEU A 179 5.46 1.64 -0.66
CA LEU A 179 6.45 0.81 0.04
C LEU A 179 6.80 -0.44 -0.77
N GLU A 180 8.02 -0.93 -0.56
CA GLU A 180 8.44 -2.28 -0.89
C GLU A 180 8.99 -2.94 0.37
N LEU A 181 8.62 -4.20 0.61
CA LEU A 181 9.14 -4.99 1.72
C LEU A 181 10.42 -5.71 1.31
N THR A 182 11.35 -5.79 2.25
CA THR A 182 12.64 -6.45 2.11
C THR A 182 12.86 -7.42 3.26
N THR A 183 13.78 -8.37 3.10
CA THR A 183 14.14 -9.27 4.20
C THR A 183 15.63 -9.58 4.20
N THR A 184 16.16 -9.94 5.37
CA THR A 184 17.52 -10.47 5.49
C THR A 184 17.61 -11.97 5.16
N MET A 185 16.49 -12.65 4.90
CA MET A 185 16.49 -14.03 4.43
C MET A 185 17.24 -14.16 3.09
N GLY A 186 18.16 -15.11 3.01
CA GLY A 186 18.89 -15.38 1.77
C GLY A 186 17.98 -15.94 0.68
N ASN A 187 18.20 -15.53 -0.57
CA ASN A 187 17.46 -15.97 -1.76
C ASN A 187 15.95 -15.66 -1.74
N VAL A 188 15.51 -14.70 -0.93
CA VAL A 188 14.15 -14.15 -0.98
C VAL A 188 14.22 -12.75 -1.58
N ALA A 189 13.55 -12.55 -2.72
CA ALA A 189 13.44 -11.24 -3.34
C ALA A 189 12.47 -10.34 -2.57
N SER A 190 12.69 -9.04 -2.68
CA SER A 190 11.77 -8.01 -2.18
C SER A 190 10.37 -8.14 -2.78
N SER A 191 9.38 -7.53 -2.12
CA SER A 191 8.01 -7.56 -2.61
C SER A 191 7.80 -6.74 -3.87
N ALA A 192 6.67 -6.96 -4.55
CA ALA A 192 6.13 -5.92 -5.42
C ALA A 192 5.77 -4.68 -4.57
N PRO A 193 5.67 -3.48 -5.19
CA PRO A 193 5.19 -2.29 -4.48
C PRO A 193 3.79 -2.51 -3.90
N MET A 194 3.57 -1.92 -2.74
CA MET A 194 2.29 -1.80 -2.05
C MET A 194 2.09 -0.34 -1.61
N TRP A 195 0.85 0.02 -1.29
CA TRP A 195 0.47 1.39 -1.01
C TRP A 195 -0.39 1.48 0.25
N VAL A 196 -0.12 2.50 1.05
CA VAL A 196 -1.02 2.91 2.15
C VAL A 196 -1.59 4.27 1.79
N VAL A 197 -2.91 4.39 1.85
CA VAL A 197 -3.68 5.59 1.56
C VAL A 197 -4.22 6.12 2.88
N PHE A 198 -3.63 7.20 3.37
CA PHE A 198 -3.97 7.80 4.66
C PHE A 198 -4.98 8.91 4.48
N ASN A 199 -6.00 8.96 5.33
CA ASN A 199 -6.91 10.09 5.42
C ASN A 199 -6.51 10.98 6.60
N ASN A 200 -6.33 12.28 6.33
CA ASN A 200 -6.06 13.32 7.32
C ASN A 200 -7.28 14.26 7.40
N GLY A 201 -8.39 13.75 7.93
CA GLY A 201 -9.59 14.55 8.20
C GLY A 201 -10.39 14.99 6.96
N ASP A 202 -10.25 14.31 5.82
CA ASP A 202 -11.15 14.43 4.68
C ASP A 202 -12.38 13.51 4.86
N SER A 203 -13.35 13.63 3.96
CA SER A 203 -14.52 12.75 3.94
C SER A 203 -14.17 11.31 3.55
N GLU A 204 -14.81 10.34 4.20
CA GLU A 204 -14.73 8.91 3.88
C GLU A 204 -14.97 8.64 2.38
N GLU A 205 -15.99 9.28 1.80
CA GLU A 205 -16.30 9.13 0.37
C GLU A 205 -15.11 9.52 -0.54
N ASN A 206 -14.35 10.56 -0.16
CA ASN A 206 -13.17 10.98 -0.93
C ASN A 206 -11.98 10.05 -0.69
N HIS A 207 -11.81 9.53 0.54
CA HIS A 207 -10.80 8.54 0.86
C HIS A 207 -11.04 7.22 0.13
N GLU A 208 -12.25 6.68 0.16
CA GLU A 208 -12.67 5.52 -0.62
C GLU A 208 -12.42 5.72 -2.13
N ALA A 209 -12.72 6.91 -2.66
CA ALA A 209 -12.45 7.24 -4.05
C ALA A 209 -10.94 7.21 -4.38
N ALA A 210 -10.10 7.68 -3.46
CA ALA A 210 -8.65 7.68 -3.61
C ALA A 210 -8.08 6.25 -3.51
N VAL A 211 -8.56 5.43 -2.57
CA VAL A 211 -8.21 3.99 -2.45
C VAL A 211 -8.57 3.25 -3.74
N ALA A 212 -9.81 3.38 -4.20
CA ALA A 212 -10.27 2.74 -5.44
C ALA A 212 -9.52 3.25 -6.68
N TRP A 213 -9.05 4.50 -6.67
CA TRP A 213 -8.17 5.01 -7.72
C TRP A 213 -6.80 4.33 -7.66
N ALA A 214 -6.19 4.21 -6.49
CA ALA A 214 -4.89 3.56 -6.31
C ALA A 214 -4.95 2.10 -6.76
N GLU A 215 -5.99 1.36 -6.37
CA GLU A 215 -6.21 -0.02 -6.80
C GLU A 215 -6.26 -0.16 -8.32
N ARG A 216 -7.04 0.69 -8.99
CA ARG A 216 -7.24 0.59 -10.45
C ARG A 216 -6.04 1.05 -11.28
N ASN A 217 -5.20 1.94 -10.74
CA ASN A 217 -4.17 2.62 -11.52
C ASN A 217 -2.73 2.23 -11.14
N LEU A 218 -2.50 1.82 -9.89
CA LEU A 218 -1.15 1.53 -9.38
C LEU A 218 -0.86 0.04 -9.31
N VAL A 219 -1.86 -0.78 -9.03
CA VAL A 219 -1.74 -2.25 -8.96
C VAL A 219 -1.68 -2.82 -10.39
N PRO A 220 -0.56 -3.42 -10.83
CA PRO A 220 -0.50 -3.98 -12.17
C PRO A 220 -1.47 -5.14 -12.33
N GLU A 221 -2.37 -5.04 -13.31
CA GLU A 221 -3.30 -6.11 -13.68
C GLU A 221 -2.53 -7.35 -14.16
N PRO A 222 -2.79 -8.56 -13.61
CA PRO A 222 -2.09 -9.79 -13.98
C PRO A 222 -2.13 -10.12 -15.48
N THR A 223 -3.14 -9.64 -16.20
CA THR A 223 -3.38 -9.95 -17.62
C THR A 223 -2.57 -9.10 -18.61
N SER A 224 -1.99 -7.97 -18.17
CA SER A 224 -1.22 -7.07 -19.04
C SER A 224 0.06 -7.71 -19.59
N VAL A 225 0.64 -8.66 -18.84
CA VAL A 225 1.86 -9.38 -19.23
C VAL A 225 1.58 -10.42 -20.32
N LEU A 226 0.41 -11.07 -20.30
CA LEU A 226 0.01 -12.09 -21.27
C LEU A 226 -0.27 -11.49 -22.67
N LEU A 227 -0.83 -10.27 -22.74
CA LEU A 227 -1.10 -9.60 -24.01
C LEU A 227 0.17 -9.12 -24.73
N LEU A 228 1.22 -8.72 -23.99
CA LEU A 228 2.52 -8.42 -24.59
C LEU A 228 3.20 -9.67 -25.17
N ALA A 229 3.04 -10.83 -24.52
CA ALA A 229 3.58 -12.09 -25.02
C ALA A 229 2.87 -12.56 -26.32
N ALA A 230 1.55 -12.40 -26.41
CA ALA A 230 0.78 -12.77 -27.60
C ALA A 230 1.09 -11.90 -28.84
N GLY A 231 1.40 -10.60 -28.64
CA GLY A 231 1.70 -9.67 -29.72
C GLY A 231 3.01 -9.98 -30.48
N THR A 232 4.01 -10.57 -29.81
CA THR A 232 5.31 -10.89 -30.44
C THR A 232 5.26 -12.15 -31.32
N MET A 233 4.36 -13.10 -31.03
CA MET A 233 4.23 -14.34 -31.82
C MET A 233 3.52 -14.10 -33.17
N LEU A 234 2.62 -13.12 -33.27
CA LEU A 234 1.88 -12.84 -34.50
C LEU A 234 2.70 -12.07 -35.55
N ARG A 235 3.78 -11.38 -35.15
CA ARG A 235 4.61 -10.57 -36.08
C ARG A 235 5.62 -11.40 -36.88
N ARG A 236 5.85 -12.68 -36.54
CA ARG A 236 6.86 -13.54 -37.18
C ARG A 236 6.38 -14.26 -38.46
N ARG A 237 5.14 -14.06 -38.92
CA ARG A 237 4.53 -14.82 -40.04
C ARG A 237 4.24 -14.04 -41.33
N ARG A 238 4.97 -12.96 -41.65
CA ARG A 238 4.89 -12.37 -43.01
C ARG A 238 6.27 -12.16 -43.63
N ARG A 239 6.67 -13.14 -44.45
CA ARG A 239 7.61 -12.94 -45.57
C ARG A 239 6.88 -13.29 -46.87
N PRO A 240 6.61 -12.34 -47.77
CA PRO A 240 6.36 -12.64 -49.18
C PRO A 240 7.71 -12.70 -49.94
N ARG A 241 7.71 -13.49 -51.01
CA ARG A 241 8.81 -13.71 -51.95
C ARG A 241 9.07 -12.50 -52.84
#